data_AF-A0A9D7ST09-F1
#
_entry.id   AF-A0A9D7ST09-F1
#
_cell.length_a   1.000
_cell.length_b   1.000
_cell.length_c   1.000
_cell.angle_alpha   90.00
_cell.angle_beta   90.00
_cell.angle_gamma   90.00
#
_symmetry.space_group_name_H-M   'P 1'
#
loop_
_entity.id
_entity.type
_entity.pdbx_description
1 polymer ?
#
loop_
_entity_poly.entity_id
_entity_poly.type
_entity_poly.pdbx_seq_one_letter_code
_entity_poly.pdbx_strand_id
1 'polypeptide(L)'
;MEEYKGLITKVERYQNILANTIAYRERWDSQLRAQITAELENMLKVSKLDGKIELQDKVRHLEFIVLSLGSEESGISEIINDKTDKPLIKNNGSLIYQQLFNGKVQVMIGYPYIEGFGEPHPPKIIGIYRPEEIKSPFLIRHMEDFIKEITQWEDFDDDDTPLARIGYQTSNLPNVKPPEV
;
A
#
# COMPACT_ATOMS: atom_id res chain seq x y z
N MET A 1 -2.25 -49.78 10.35
CA MET A 1 -2.29 -48.75 9.28
C MET A 1 -3.42 -47.75 9.48
N GLU A 2 -4.63 -48.17 9.88
CA GLU A 2 -5.77 -47.29 10.20
C GLU A 2 -5.41 -46.13 11.16
N GLU A 3 -4.64 -46.42 12.21
CA GLU A 3 -4.25 -45.47 13.26
C GLU A 3 -3.41 -44.28 12.76
N TYR A 4 -2.67 -44.45 11.65
CA TYR A 4 -1.80 -43.39 11.10
C TYR A 4 -2.44 -42.59 9.97
N LYS A 5 -3.66 -42.94 9.54
CA LYS A 5 -4.33 -42.31 8.40
C LYS A 5 -4.43 -40.78 8.56
N GLY A 6 -4.79 -40.32 9.76
CA GLY A 6 -4.88 -38.89 10.06
C GLY A 6 -3.54 -38.16 10.02
N LEU A 7 -2.44 -38.84 10.39
CA LEU A 7 -1.09 -38.28 10.28
C LEU A 7 -0.65 -38.20 8.82
N ILE A 8 -0.84 -39.28 8.05
CA ILE A 8 -0.48 -39.36 6.63
C ILE A 8 -1.13 -38.21 5.84
N THR A 9 -2.44 -37.99 5.98
CA THR A 9 -3.13 -36.90 5.29
C THR A 9 -2.58 -35.51 5.66
N LYS A 10 -2.18 -35.29 6.92
CA LYS A 10 -1.57 -34.02 7.34
C LYS A 10 -0.18 -33.83 6.73
N VAL A 11 0.62 -34.90 6.68
CA VAL A 11 1.96 -34.90 6.06
C VAL A 11 1.86 -34.63 4.56
N GLU A 12 0.94 -35.30 3.85
CA GLU A 12 0.70 -35.07 2.43
C GLU A 12 0.28 -33.62 2.15
N ARG A 13 -0.64 -33.08 2.95
CA ARG A 13 -1.04 -31.67 2.85
C ARG A 13 0.14 -30.72 3.05
N TYR A 14 0.99 -30.99 4.04
CA TYR A 14 2.18 -30.19 4.31
C TYR A 14 3.15 -30.22 3.12
N GLN A 15 3.46 -31.40 2.59
CA GLN A 15 4.32 -31.58 1.41
C GLN A 15 3.75 -30.85 0.18
N ASN A 16 2.44 -30.92 -0.04
CA ASN A 16 1.77 -30.19 -1.11
C ASN A 16 1.90 -28.67 -0.95
N ILE A 17 1.81 -28.14 0.27
CA ILE A 17 1.99 -26.70 0.53
C ILE A 17 3.44 -26.27 0.23
N LEU A 18 4.43 -27.09 0.58
CA LEU A 18 5.84 -26.81 0.25
C LEU A 18 6.08 -26.80 -1.26
N ALA A 19 5.54 -27.79 -1.97
CA ALA A 19 5.63 -27.85 -3.44
C ALA A 19 4.99 -26.62 -4.10
N ASN A 20 3.81 -26.22 -3.63
CA ASN A 20 3.13 -25.00 -4.10
C ASN A 20 3.96 -23.74 -3.86
N THR A 21 4.60 -23.62 -2.69
CA THR A 21 5.43 -22.46 -2.36
C THR A 21 6.59 -22.29 -3.36
N ILE A 22 7.21 -23.39 -3.77
CA ILE A 22 8.27 -23.39 -4.79
C ILE A 22 7.69 -22.97 -6.14
N ALA A 23 6.59 -23.60 -6.58
CA ALA A 23 5.95 -23.29 -7.86
C ALA A 23 5.47 -21.83 -7.94
N TYR A 24 4.97 -21.27 -6.84
CA TYR A 24 4.53 -19.88 -6.79
C TYR A 24 5.68 -18.89 -6.96
N ARG A 25 6.83 -19.16 -6.33
CA ARG A 25 8.03 -18.33 -6.50
C ARG A 25 8.58 -18.39 -7.91
N GLU A 26 8.65 -19.59 -8.49
CA GLU A 26 9.06 -19.76 -9.88
C GLU A 26 8.14 -19.01 -10.84
N ARG A 27 6.82 -19.05 -10.61
CA ARG A 27 5.85 -18.34 -11.45
C ARG A 27 5.95 -16.82 -11.31
N TRP A 28 6.25 -16.32 -10.11
CA TRP A 28 6.53 -14.91 -9.89
C TRP A 28 7.68 -14.42 -10.77
N ASP A 29 8.81 -15.11 -10.70
CA ASP A 29 10.04 -14.73 -11.40
C ASP A 29 9.94 -14.91 -12.92
N SER A 30 9.34 -16.02 -13.37
CA SER A 30 9.29 -16.38 -14.79
C SER A 30 8.25 -15.60 -15.60
N GLN A 31 7.15 -15.16 -14.99
CA GLN A 31 6.03 -14.58 -15.73
C GLN A 31 5.32 -13.45 -15.00
N LEU A 32 4.83 -13.69 -13.78
CA LEU A 32 3.80 -12.83 -13.18
C LEU A 32 4.32 -11.41 -12.93
N ARG A 33 5.58 -11.26 -12.48
CA ARG A 33 6.17 -9.93 -12.25
C ARG A 33 6.14 -9.07 -13.51
N ALA A 34 6.61 -9.62 -14.64
CA ALA A 34 6.61 -8.92 -15.91
C ALA A 34 5.19 -8.60 -16.40
N GLN A 35 4.25 -9.52 -16.20
CA GLN A 35 2.84 -9.31 -16.55
C GLN A 35 2.21 -8.16 -15.76
N ILE A 36 2.44 -8.10 -14.44
CA ILE A 36 1.91 -7.02 -13.60
C ILE A 36 2.50 -5.68 -14.05
N THR A 37 3.82 -5.59 -14.19
CA THR A 37 4.47 -4.34 -14.63
C THR A 37 3.94 -3.86 -15.98
N ALA A 38 3.87 -4.74 -16.99
CA ALA A 38 3.39 -4.36 -18.32
C ALA A 38 1.92 -3.89 -18.31
N GLU A 39 1.04 -4.54 -17.54
CA GLU A 39 -0.35 -4.13 -17.43
C GLU A 39 -0.48 -2.79 -16.69
N LEU A 40 0.27 -2.57 -15.62
CA LEU A 40 0.30 -1.27 -14.91
C LEU A 40 0.81 -0.14 -15.82
N GLU A 41 1.89 -0.38 -16.57
CA GLU A 41 2.42 0.59 -17.56
C GLU A 41 1.39 0.92 -18.63
N ASN A 42 0.70 -0.11 -19.14
CA ASN A 42 -0.37 0.07 -20.11
C ASN A 42 -1.53 0.89 -19.52
N MET A 43 -1.94 0.60 -18.29
CA MET A 43 -3.01 1.34 -17.60
C MET A 43 -2.65 2.82 -17.42
N LEU A 44 -1.41 3.15 -16.98
CA LEU A 44 -0.93 4.53 -16.88
C LEU A 44 -1.00 5.24 -18.24
N LYS A 45 -0.55 4.56 -19.31
CA LYS A 45 -0.54 5.11 -20.66
C LYS A 45 -1.94 5.40 -21.20
N VAL A 46 -2.89 4.47 -21.06
CA VAL A 46 -4.24 4.62 -21.63
C VAL A 46 -5.11 5.60 -20.84
N SER A 47 -4.92 5.67 -19.52
CA SER A 47 -5.64 6.61 -18.66
C SER A 47 -5.02 8.02 -18.66
N LYS A 48 -3.77 8.14 -19.12
CA LYS A 48 -2.94 9.35 -18.98
C LYS A 48 -2.74 9.74 -17.51
N LEU A 49 -2.77 8.76 -16.62
CA LEU A 49 -2.43 8.97 -15.22
C LEU A 49 -0.91 9.03 -15.08
N ASP A 50 -0.43 10.09 -14.44
CA ASP A 50 0.99 10.20 -14.08
C ASP A 50 1.30 9.28 -12.90
N GLY A 51 2.28 8.42 -13.07
CA GLY A 51 2.71 7.48 -12.04
C GLY A 51 4.00 6.80 -12.42
N LYS A 52 4.69 6.26 -11.40
CA LYS A 52 5.95 5.55 -11.56
C LYS A 52 5.84 4.15 -10.99
N ILE A 53 6.33 3.17 -11.75
CA ILE A 53 6.42 1.79 -11.29
C ILE A 53 7.85 1.54 -10.82
N GLU A 54 7.99 1.08 -9.59
CA GLU A 54 9.25 0.74 -8.95
C GLU A 54 9.27 -0.74 -8.57
N LEU A 55 10.36 -1.41 -8.94
CA LEU A 55 10.64 -2.78 -8.53
C LEU A 55 11.62 -2.74 -7.37
N GLN A 56 11.25 -3.33 -6.23
CA GLN A 56 12.15 -3.47 -5.09
C GLN A 56 12.49 -4.95 -4.91
N ASP A 57 13.70 -5.31 -5.34
CA ASP A 57 14.20 -6.69 -5.41
C ASP A 57 15.40 -6.94 -4.49
N LYS A 58 15.56 -6.10 -3.45
CA LYS A 58 16.66 -6.18 -2.48
C LYS A 58 16.69 -7.49 -1.71
N VAL A 59 15.55 -8.18 -1.58
CA VAL A 59 15.43 -9.47 -0.90
C VAL A 59 14.73 -10.45 -1.84
N ARG A 60 15.45 -11.52 -2.21
CA ARG A 60 14.91 -12.55 -3.08
C ARG A 60 13.71 -13.25 -2.42
N HIS A 61 12.68 -13.46 -3.21
CA HIS A 61 11.39 -14.04 -2.82
C HIS A 61 10.53 -13.18 -1.85
N LEU A 62 10.86 -11.90 -1.76
CA LEU A 62 10.12 -10.87 -1.03
C LEU A 62 10.15 -9.58 -1.85
N GLU A 63 10.06 -9.71 -3.18
CA GLU A 63 10.08 -8.55 -4.07
C GLU A 63 8.75 -7.79 -4.02
N PHE A 64 8.82 -6.50 -4.33
CA PHE A 64 7.68 -5.60 -4.44
C PHE A 64 7.60 -5.00 -5.84
N ILE A 65 6.37 -4.81 -6.32
CA ILE A 65 6.05 -3.92 -7.42
C ILE A 65 5.20 -2.81 -6.83
N VAL A 66 5.67 -1.58 -6.93
CA VAL A 66 4.99 -0.40 -6.40
C VAL A 66 4.65 0.53 -7.54
N LEU A 67 3.37 0.76 -7.79
CA LEU A 67 2.91 1.88 -8.61
C LEU A 67 2.64 3.05 -7.68
N SER A 68 3.43 4.11 -7.79
CA SER A 68 3.33 5.33 -6.99
C SER A 68 2.81 6.49 -7.83
N LEU A 69 1.92 7.31 -7.27
CA LEU A 69 1.50 8.59 -7.84
C LEU A 69 2.45 9.75 -7.49
N GLY A 70 3.60 9.42 -6.91
CA GLY A 70 4.65 10.37 -6.58
C GLY A 70 4.39 11.14 -5.28
N SER A 71 5.14 12.22 -5.13
CA SER A 71 5.05 13.13 -4.01
C SER A 71 5.20 14.58 -4.48
N GLU A 72 4.57 15.48 -3.73
CA GLU A 72 4.53 16.91 -4.04
C GLU A 72 4.46 17.75 -2.77
N GLU A 73 4.70 19.06 -2.88
CA GLU A 73 4.43 19.97 -1.77
C GLU A 73 2.93 19.99 -1.47
N SER A 74 2.55 19.78 -0.21
CA SER A 74 1.14 19.67 0.19
C SER A 74 0.38 21.00 0.18
N GLY A 75 1.07 22.12 0.05
CA GLY A 75 0.52 23.46 0.32
C GLY A 75 0.41 23.79 1.83
N ILE A 76 0.72 22.83 2.71
CA ILE A 76 0.81 23.03 4.17
C ILE A 76 2.27 23.23 4.56
N SER A 77 2.53 24.17 5.47
CA SER A 77 3.86 24.41 6.00
C SER A 77 3.86 24.53 7.52
N GLU A 78 4.95 24.07 8.13
CA GLU A 78 5.24 24.31 9.53
C GLU A 78 5.93 25.67 9.68
N ILE A 79 5.33 26.58 10.44
CA ILE A 79 5.94 27.89 10.73
C ILE A 79 7.05 27.68 11.75
N ILE A 80 8.29 27.91 11.33
CA ILE A 80 9.47 27.77 12.21
C ILE A 80 9.72 29.09 12.95
N ASN A 81 9.55 30.23 12.27
CA ASN A 81 9.61 31.59 12.82
C ASN A 81 8.99 32.59 11.81
N ASP A 82 8.92 33.88 12.17
CA ASP A 82 8.33 34.97 11.36
C ASP A 82 8.86 35.11 9.92
N LYS A 83 9.96 34.44 9.56
CA LYS A 83 10.63 34.56 8.25
C LYS A 83 10.80 33.23 7.54
N THR A 84 10.44 32.10 8.14
CA THR A 84 10.74 30.78 7.57
C THR A 84 9.65 29.78 7.90
N ASP A 85 9.11 29.23 6.82
CA ASP A 85 8.18 28.13 6.83
C ASP A 85 8.85 26.92 6.20
N LYS A 86 8.56 25.73 6.73
CA LYS A 86 9.02 24.46 6.19
C LYS A 86 7.85 23.76 5.48
N PRO A 87 7.88 23.59 4.15
CA PRO A 87 6.81 22.91 3.43
C PRO A 87 6.76 21.43 3.81
N LEU A 88 5.55 20.92 4.00
CA LEU A 88 5.30 19.51 4.23
C LEU A 88 5.03 18.81 2.90
N ILE A 89 5.59 17.61 2.73
CA ILE A 89 5.46 16.82 1.50
C ILE A 89 4.26 15.88 1.63
N LYS A 90 3.42 15.84 0.60
CA LYS A 90 2.35 14.86 0.42
C LYS A 90 2.86 13.70 -0.41
N ASN A 91 2.62 12.47 0.03
CA ASN A 91 2.71 11.28 -0.80
C ASN A 91 1.32 10.97 -1.36
N ASN A 92 1.21 10.74 -2.66
CA ASN A 92 -0.07 10.65 -3.38
C ASN A 92 -0.69 9.24 -3.37
N GLY A 93 -0.14 8.35 -2.54
CA GLY A 93 -0.57 6.95 -2.44
C GLY A 93 0.09 6.02 -3.46
N SER A 94 -0.13 4.73 -3.26
CA SER A 94 0.47 3.68 -4.09
C SER A 94 -0.37 2.40 -4.16
N LEU A 95 -0.26 1.69 -5.28
CA LEU A 95 -0.74 0.32 -5.45
C LEU A 95 0.45 -0.64 -5.39
N ILE A 96 0.42 -1.57 -4.45
CA ILE A 96 1.56 -2.43 -4.09
C ILE A 96 1.21 -3.90 -4.30
N TYR A 97 2.08 -4.60 -5.01
CA TYR A 97 2.09 -6.05 -5.11
C TYR A 97 3.33 -6.59 -4.40
N GLN A 98 3.15 -7.33 -3.32
CA GLN A 98 4.22 -7.88 -2.50
C GLN A 98 4.20 -9.40 -2.56
N GLN A 99 5.34 -10.02 -2.90
CA GLN A 99 5.50 -11.44 -2.68
C GLN A 99 5.66 -11.74 -1.18
N LEU A 100 4.87 -12.69 -0.69
CA LEU A 100 4.92 -13.18 0.69
C LEU A 100 5.88 -14.36 0.83
N PHE A 101 6.29 -14.65 2.06
CA PHE A 101 7.20 -15.76 2.38
C PHE A 101 6.71 -17.13 1.87
N ASN A 102 5.41 -17.32 1.67
CA ASN A 102 4.81 -18.55 1.13
C ASN A 102 4.61 -18.53 -0.40
N GLY A 103 5.20 -17.56 -1.09
CA GLY A 103 5.13 -17.40 -2.55
C GLY A 103 3.83 -16.77 -3.07
N LYS A 104 2.82 -16.58 -2.23
CA LYS A 104 1.61 -15.83 -2.60
C LYS A 104 1.92 -14.35 -2.79
N VAL A 105 1.00 -13.63 -3.42
CA VAL A 105 1.11 -12.20 -3.67
C VAL A 105 0.02 -11.47 -2.90
N GLN A 106 0.42 -10.57 -2.01
CA GLN A 106 -0.46 -9.62 -1.36
C GLN A 106 -0.59 -8.38 -2.22
N VAL A 107 -1.83 -7.90 -2.38
CA VAL A 107 -2.15 -6.65 -3.08
C VAL A 107 -2.74 -5.67 -2.08
N MET A 108 -2.21 -4.45 -2.04
CA MET A 108 -2.61 -3.44 -1.08
C MET A 108 -2.51 -2.02 -1.65
N ILE A 109 -3.28 -1.12 -1.07
CA ILE A 109 -3.27 0.32 -1.36
C ILE A 109 -2.61 1.03 -0.18
N GLY A 110 -1.53 1.74 -0.45
CA GLY A 110 -1.02 2.76 0.46
C GLY A 110 -1.78 4.05 0.24
N TYR A 111 -2.46 4.55 1.28
CA TYR A 111 -3.19 5.82 1.21
C TYR A 111 -2.26 7.01 1.07
N PRO A 112 -2.74 8.14 0.55
CA PRO A 112 -2.02 9.39 0.64
C PRO A 112 -1.81 9.79 2.09
N TYR A 113 -0.71 10.50 2.35
CA TYR A 113 -0.44 11.09 3.65
C TYR A 113 0.50 12.29 3.51
N ILE A 114 0.42 13.20 4.48
CA ILE A 114 1.30 14.37 4.56
C ILE A 114 2.34 14.11 5.65
N GLU A 115 3.61 14.32 5.32
CA GLU A 115 4.71 14.06 6.24
C GLU A 115 4.60 14.93 7.50
N GLY A 116 4.67 14.28 8.67
CA GLY A 116 4.58 14.97 9.95
C GLY A 116 3.19 15.48 10.31
N PHE A 117 2.16 15.20 9.50
CA PHE A 117 0.80 15.65 9.74
C PHE A 117 -0.18 14.48 9.84
N GLY A 118 -0.72 14.27 11.04
CA GLY A 118 -1.65 13.17 11.34
C GLY A 118 -0.97 11.80 11.40
N GLU A 119 -1.75 10.80 11.81
CA GLU A 119 -1.30 9.41 11.70
C GLU A 119 -1.58 8.89 10.28
N PRO A 120 -0.58 8.29 9.60
CA PRO A 120 -0.80 7.66 8.31
C PRO A 120 -1.85 6.54 8.43
N HIS A 121 -2.79 6.51 7.49
CA HIS A 121 -3.76 5.43 7.44
C HIS A 121 -3.04 4.11 7.15
N PRO A 122 -3.40 3.02 7.85
CA PRO A 122 -2.83 1.71 7.55
C PRO A 122 -3.20 1.32 6.11
N PRO A 123 -2.29 0.66 5.38
CA PRO A 123 -2.59 0.24 4.01
C PRO A 123 -3.83 -0.66 3.94
N LYS A 124 -4.68 -0.42 2.96
CA LYS A 124 -5.84 -1.28 2.70
C LYS A 124 -5.41 -2.53 1.94
N ILE A 125 -5.58 -3.69 2.54
CA ILE A 125 -5.34 -4.97 1.86
C ILE A 125 -6.52 -5.25 0.92
N ILE A 126 -6.25 -5.34 -0.38
CA ILE A 126 -7.22 -5.78 -1.38
C ILE A 126 -7.40 -7.30 -1.29
N GLY A 127 -6.29 -8.04 -1.19
CA GLY A 127 -6.34 -9.49 -1.09
C GLY A 127 -4.97 -10.17 -1.10
N ILE A 128 -4.98 -11.49 -0.88
CA ILE A 128 -3.81 -12.35 -0.99
C ILE A 128 -4.15 -13.47 -1.98
N TYR A 129 -3.39 -13.52 -3.07
CA TYR A 129 -3.65 -14.39 -4.20
C TYR A 129 -2.51 -15.36 -4.42
N ARG A 130 -2.82 -16.54 -4.96
CA ARG A 130 -1.83 -17.37 -5.62
C ARG A 130 -1.45 -16.71 -6.94
N PRO A 131 -0.21 -16.87 -7.42
CA PRO A 131 0.23 -16.27 -8.68
C PRO A 131 -0.67 -16.58 -9.88
N GLU A 132 -1.30 -17.76 -9.93
CA GLU A 132 -2.23 -18.16 -11.00
C GLU A 132 -3.59 -17.47 -10.99
N GLU A 133 -3.98 -16.89 -9.86
CA GLU A 133 -5.26 -16.20 -9.70
C GLU A 133 -5.19 -14.77 -10.24
N ILE A 134 -3.98 -14.18 -10.28
CA ILE A 134 -3.76 -12.83 -10.78
C ILE A 134 -3.74 -12.85 -12.31
N LYS A 135 -4.85 -12.38 -12.90
CA LYS A 135 -5.04 -12.23 -14.35
C LYS A 135 -5.34 -10.76 -14.67
N SER A 136 -5.19 -10.34 -15.93
CA SER A 136 -5.42 -8.94 -16.33
C SER A 136 -6.74 -8.33 -15.84
N PRO A 137 -7.90 -9.03 -15.85
CA PRO A 137 -9.14 -8.46 -15.28
C PRO A 137 -9.07 -8.15 -13.77
N PHE A 138 -8.25 -8.89 -12.99
CA PHE A 138 -8.02 -8.57 -11.59
C PHE A 138 -7.13 -7.35 -11.43
N LEU A 139 -6.08 -7.22 -12.27
CA LEU A 139 -5.18 -6.07 -12.25
C LEU A 139 -5.92 -4.76 -12.53
N ILE A 140 -6.84 -4.78 -13.50
CA ILE A 140 -7.72 -3.64 -13.80
C ILE A 140 -8.57 -3.29 -12.59
N ARG A 141 -9.23 -4.27 -11.95
CA ARG A 141 -10.04 -4.02 -10.74
C ARG A 141 -9.21 -3.46 -9.59
N HIS A 142 -7.98 -3.96 -9.38
CA HIS A 142 -7.10 -3.41 -8.36
C HIS A 142 -6.74 -1.95 -8.63
N MET A 143 -6.54 -1.58 -9.90
CA MET A 143 -6.33 -0.19 -10.31
C MET A 143 -7.59 0.65 -10.09
N GLU A 144 -8.77 0.16 -10.45
CA GLU A 144 -10.05 0.84 -10.19
C GLU A 144 -10.26 1.09 -8.69
N ASP A 145 -10.04 0.07 -7.86
CA ASP A 145 -10.10 0.19 -6.39
C ASP A 145 -9.07 1.19 -5.89
N PHE A 146 -7.85 1.16 -6.40
CA PHE A 146 -6.80 2.11 -6.05
C PHE A 146 -7.23 3.55 -6.33
N ILE A 147 -7.62 3.86 -7.56
CA ILE A 147 -8.03 5.22 -7.94
C ILE A 147 -9.23 5.68 -7.13
N LYS A 148 -10.21 4.80 -6.91
CA LYS A 148 -11.37 5.11 -6.06
C LYS A 148 -10.94 5.55 -4.65
N GLU A 149 -10.05 4.80 -4.00
CA GLU A 149 -9.60 5.11 -2.64
C GLU A 149 -8.80 6.41 -2.58
N ILE A 150 -7.94 6.68 -3.58
CA ILE A 150 -7.19 7.95 -3.65
C ILE A 150 -8.16 9.11 -3.86
N THR A 151 -9.10 9.00 -4.79
CA THR A 151 -10.11 10.05 -5.02
C THR A 151 -10.93 10.31 -3.77
N GLN A 152 -11.35 9.29 -3.04
CA GLN A 152 -12.11 9.46 -1.79
C GLN A 152 -11.30 10.15 -0.69
N TRP A 153 -9.99 9.92 -0.64
CA TRP A 153 -9.11 10.60 0.29
C TRP A 153 -8.94 12.08 -0.06
N GLU A 154 -8.81 12.41 -1.34
CA GLU A 154 -8.66 13.81 -1.81
C GLU A 154 -9.97 14.59 -1.72
N ASP A 155 -11.10 13.93 -1.98
CA ASP A 155 -12.46 14.49 -1.92
C ASP A 155 -13.07 14.36 -0.51
N PHE A 156 -12.24 14.14 0.52
CA PHE A 156 -12.72 13.98 1.88
C PHE A 156 -13.38 15.28 2.37
N ASP A 157 -14.70 15.22 2.54
CA ASP A 157 -15.52 16.28 3.12
C ASP A 157 -15.76 15.98 4.61
N ASP A 158 -15.26 16.84 5.50
CA ASP A 158 -15.34 16.66 6.96
C ASP A 158 -16.76 16.95 7.51
N ASP A 159 -17.69 17.40 6.65
CA ASP A 159 -19.05 17.80 7.05
C ASP A 159 -19.97 16.62 7.44
N ASP A 160 -19.70 15.39 6.96
CA ASP A 160 -20.57 14.21 7.18
C ASP A 160 -20.06 13.25 8.28
N THR A 161 -18.94 13.55 8.93
CA THR A 161 -18.40 12.74 10.03
C THR A 161 -18.70 13.41 11.36
N PRO A 162 -19.48 12.81 12.29
CA PRO A 162 -19.65 13.40 13.61
C PRO A 162 -18.28 13.39 14.32
N LEU A 163 -17.58 14.54 14.28
CA LEU A 163 -16.27 14.84 14.89
C LEU A 163 -15.81 13.70 15.80
N ALA A 164 -15.22 12.66 15.20
CA ALA A 164 -14.65 11.56 15.95
C ALA A 164 -13.43 12.17 16.62
N ARG A 165 -13.61 12.63 17.88
CA ARG A 165 -12.66 13.41 18.69
C ARG A 165 -11.22 13.12 18.25
N ILE A 166 -10.74 13.93 17.30
CA ILE A 166 -9.35 13.89 16.89
C ILE A 166 -8.61 14.31 18.14
N GLY A 167 -7.82 13.39 18.67
CA GLY A 167 -7.01 13.59 19.85
C GLY A 167 -5.93 14.62 19.57
N TYR A 168 -6.29 15.89 19.50
CA TYR A 168 -5.35 16.99 19.65
C TYR A 168 -4.80 16.92 21.08
N GLN A 169 -3.70 16.18 21.27
CA GLN A 169 -2.84 16.42 22.42
C GLN A 169 -2.05 17.69 22.13
N THR A 170 -2.64 18.85 22.44
CA THR A 170 -1.91 20.11 22.63
C THR A 170 -1.10 20.02 23.92
N SER A 171 -0.16 19.09 23.97
CA SER A 171 0.74 18.88 25.11
C SER A 171 2.15 19.23 24.66
N ASN A 172 2.38 20.47 24.22
CA ASN A 172 3.71 21.11 24.17
C ASN A 172 3.69 22.59 23.71
N LEU A 173 2.61 23.34 23.93
CA LEU A 173 2.70 24.80 23.83
C LEU A 173 3.18 25.35 25.19
N PRO A 174 4.32 26.07 25.25
CA PRO A 174 4.75 26.71 26.48
C PRO A 174 3.70 27.71 26.93
N ASN A 175 3.36 27.62 28.22
CA ASN A 175 2.32 28.41 28.86
C ASN A 175 2.76 29.89 28.89
N VAL A 176 2.36 30.68 27.88
CA VAL A 176 2.60 32.13 27.88
C VAL A 176 1.58 32.76 28.82
N LYS A 177 2.02 33.13 30.03
CA LYS A 177 1.22 33.96 30.94
C LYS A 177 0.95 35.32 30.26
N PRO A 178 -0.29 35.83 30.29
CA PRO A 178 -0.56 37.20 29.89
C PRO A 178 0.07 38.19 30.89
N PRO A 179 0.43 39.41 30.45
CA PRO A 179 0.99 40.43 31.32
C PRO A 179 -0.07 40.91 32.32
N GLU A 180 0.32 41.00 33.60
CA GLU A 180 -0.48 41.60 34.66
C GLU A 180 -0.57 43.12 34.43
N VAL A 181 -1.79 43.66 34.54
CA VAL A 181 -2.12 45.09 34.48
C VAL A 181 -1.95 45.71 35.87
#